data_AF-C0FQH1-F1
#
_entry.id   AF-C0FQH1-F1
#
_cell.length_a   1.000
_cell.length_b   1.000
_cell.length_c   1.000
_cell.angle_alpha   90.00
_cell.angle_beta   90.00
_cell.angle_gamma   90.00
#
_symmetry.space_group_name_H-M   'P 1'
#
loop_
_entity.id
_entity.type
_entity.pdbx_description
1 polymer ?
#
loop_
_entity_poly.entity_id
_entity_poly.type
_entity_poly.pdbx_seq_one_letter_code
_entity_poly.pdbx_strand_id
1 'polypeptide(L)'
;MNLDDDVITNASRIIILKLEEKGTIGIIVDEVKEVVTLCTDEIDKTSGSKDGKAMFINGVGKHGDELISLFEISSIVEEKENA
;
A
#
# COMPACT_ATOMS: atom_id res chain seq x y z
N MET A 1 -13.37 8.94 3.19
CA MET A 1 -12.56 10.15 3.39
C MET A 1 -12.93 11.07 2.25
N ASN A 2 -13.36 12.30 2.53
CA ASN A 2 -13.72 13.28 1.49
C ASN A 2 -12.39 13.86 0.98
N LEU A 3 -11.70 13.08 0.15
CA LEU A 3 -10.44 13.48 -0.47
C LEU A 3 -10.76 14.29 -1.72
N ASP A 4 -9.89 15.24 -2.04
CA ASP A 4 -9.95 16.00 -3.28
C ASP A 4 -9.77 15.07 -4.49
N ASP A 5 -10.14 15.56 -5.68
CA ASP A 5 -9.96 14.80 -6.92
C ASP A 5 -8.47 14.51 -7.16
N ASP A 6 -8.18 13.31 -7.70
CA ASP A 6 -6.82 12.91 -8.05
C ASP A 6 -6.22 13.87 -9.09
N VAL A 7 -5.09 14.50 -8.76
CA VAL A 7 -4.35 15.38 -9.67
C VAL A 7 -3.04 14.73 -10.08
N ILE A 8 -2.90 14.43 -11.37
CA ILE A 8 -1.63 13.97 -11.92
C ILE A 8 -0.66 15.15 -11.97
N THR A 9 0.45 15.02 -11.25
CA THR A 9 1.53 16.01 -11.21
C THR A 9 2.81 15.46 -11.82
N ASN A 10 3.83 16.31 -11.96
CA ASN A 10 5.17 15.87 -12.36
C ASN A 10 5.85 14.96 -11.31
N ALA A 11 5.36 14.95 -10.06
CA ALA A 11 5.84 14.07 -9.01
C ALA A 11 5.24 12.66 -9.11
N SER A 12 4.09 12.51 -9.78
CA SER A 12 3.38 11.23 -9.91
C SER A 12 4.27 10.14 -10.50
N ARG A 13 4.18 8.93 -9.94
CA ARG A 13 4.96 7.76 -10.36
C ARG A 13 4.05 6.55 -10.57
N ILE A 14 4.52 5.61 -11.38
CA ILE A 14 3.91 4.31 -11.55
C ILE A 14 4.86 3.26 -10.97
N ILE A 15 4.43 2.60 -9.89
CA ILE A 15 5.13 1.45 -9.31
C ILE A 15 4.79 0.22 -10.15
N ILE A 16 5.81 -0.39 -10.73
CA ILE A 16 5.67 -1.58 -11.58
C ILE A 16 5.99 -2.83 -10.77
N LEU A 17 4.99 -3.67 -10.56
CA LEU A 17 5.06 -4.92 -9.83
C LEU A 17 4.94 -6.09 -10.80
N LYS A 18 5.86 -7.04 -10.71
CA LYS A 18 5.80 -8.29 -11.47
C LYS A 18 5.31 -9.39 -10.54
N LEU A 19 4.08 -9.83 -10.76
CA LEU A 19 3.52 -10.97 -10.05
C LEU A 19 3.63 -12.18 -10.98
N GLU A 20 4.30 -13.24 -10.54
CA GLU A 20 4.64 -14.39 -11.40
C GLU A 20 3.40 -14.99 -12.08
N GLU A 21 2.27 -15.07 -11.37
CA GLU A 21 1.04 -15.66 -11.87
C GLU A 21 0.07 -14.66 -12.53
N LYS A 22 0.23 -13.36 -12.29
CA LYS A 22 -0.72 -12.30 -12.73
C LYS A 22 -0.14 -11.29 -13.71
N GLY A 23 1.09 -11.51 -14.18
CA GLY A 23 1.77 -10.61 -15.11
C GLY A 23 2.27 -9.33 -14.43
N THR A 24 2.31 -8.23 -15.18
CA THR A 24 2.82 -6.95 -14.68
C THR A 24 1.68 -6.01 -14.31
N ILE A 25 1.71 -5.49 -13.09
CA ILE A 25 0.72 -4.55 -12.54
C ILE A 25 1.41 -3.21 -12.31
N GLY A 26 0.72 -2.13 -12.71
CA GLY A 26 1.12 -0.76 -12.42
C GLY A 26 0.23 -0.14 -11.35
N ILE A 27 0.83 0.44 -10.31
CA ILE A 27 0.13 1.22 -9.28
C ILE A 27 0.54 2.69 -9.44
N ILE A 28 -0.44 3.58 -9.60
CA ILE A 28 -0.19 5.02 -9.67
C ILE A 28 -0.12 5.58 -8.24
N VAL A 29 0.88 6.41 -7.98
CA VAL A 29 1.07 7.11 -6.70
C VAL A 29 1.41 8.57 -6.94
N ASP A 30 1.12 9.43 -5.97
CA ASP A 30 1.39 10.86 -6.06
C ASP A 30 2.89 11.17 -6.08
N GLU A 31 3.69 10.45 -5.30
CA GLU A 31 5.15 10.54 -5.27
C GLU A 31 5.79 9.33 -4.56
N VAL A 32 7.12 9.21 -4.66
CA VAL A 32 7.92 8.27 -3.86
C VAL A 32 8.80 9.10 -2.92
N LYS A 33 8.53 9.03 -1.61
CA LYS A 33 9.25 9.81 -0.59
C LYS A 33 10.68 9.32 -0.40
N GLU A 34 10.83 8.07 0.05
CA GLU A 34 12.13 7.48 0.37
C GLU A 34 12.05 5.95 0.53
N VAL A 35 13.21 5.31 0.72
CA VAL A 35 13.31 3.88 1.04
C VAL A 35 13.77 3.75 2.49
N VAL A 36 12.92 3.19 3.34
CA VAL A 36 13.22 2.91 4.74
C VAL A 36 13.43 1.42 4.96
N THR A 37 14.26 1.08 5.95
CA THR A 37 14.37 -0.29 6.47
C THR A 37 13.69 -0.33 7.84
N LEU A 38 12.68 -1.20 7.97
CA LEU A 38 11.96 -1.42 9.22
C LEU A 38 12.36 -2.77 9.82
N CYS A 39 12.68 -2.79 11.11
CA CYS A 39 12.87 -4.01 11.87
C CYS A 39 11.52 -4.61 12.31
N THR A 40 11.49 -5.91 12.60
CA THR A 40 10.22 -6.60 12.93
C THR A 40 9.55 -6.10 14.20
N ASP A 41 10.33 -5.56 15.14
CA ASP A 41 9.87 -4.94 16.40
C ASP A 41 9.32 -3.52 16.19
N GLU A 42 9.62 -2.90 15.04
CA GLU A 42 9.04 -1.63 14.61
C GLU A 42 7.71 -1.82 13.87
N ILE A 43 7.26 -3.06 13.67
CA ILE A 43 6.05 -3.39 12.92
C ILE A 43 4.96 -3.90 13.86
N ASP A 44 3.90 -3.11 14.03
CA ASP A 44 2.67 -3.57 14.66
C ASP A 44 1.78 -4.26 13.62
N LYS A 45 1.57 -5.57 13.78
CA LYS A 45 0.62 -6.30 12.95
C LYS A 45 -0.80 -5.86 13.24
N THR A 46 -1.53 -5.44 12.22
CA THR A 46 -2.96 -5.16 12.36
C THR A 46 -3.69 -6.50 12.26
N SER A 47 -4.43 -6.88 13.29
CA SER A 47 -5.42 -7.95 13.18
C SER A 47 -6.55 -7.42 12.31
N GLY A 48 -6.64 -7.91 11.07
CA GLY A 48 -7.60 -7.46 10.07
C GLY A 48 -8.98 -7.22 10.69
N SER A 49 -9.51 -6.01 10.52
CA SER A 49 -10.86 -5.70 11.00
C SER A 49 -11.85 -6.54 10.20
N LYS A 50 -12.86 -7.10 10.89
CA LYS A 50 -13.89 -7.97 10.29
C LYS A 50 -14.79 -7.27 9.25
N ASP A 51 -14.63 -5.96 9.08
CA ASP A 51 -15.25 -5.18 8.03
C ASP A 51 -14.25 -5.04 6.87
N GLY A 52 -14.59 -5.61 5.71
CA GLY A 52 -13.71 -5.84 4.54
C GLY A 52 -12.93 -4.65 3.97
N LYS A 53 -13.01 -3.46 4.56
CA LYS A 53 -12.17 -2.29 4.24
C LYS A 53 -10.77 -2.35 4.86
N ALA A 54 -10.55 -3.16 5.90
CA ALA A 54 -9.24 -3.30 6.55
C ALA A 54 -8.36 -4.42 5.96
N MET A 55 -8.76 -4.99 4.83
CA MET A 55 -8.10 -6.18 4.28
C MET A 55 -6.78 -5.86 3.53
N PHE A 56 -6.53 -4.59 3.20
CA PHE A 56 -5.34 -4.17 2.44
C PHE A 56 -4.14 -3.78 3.30
N ILE A 57 -4.30 -3.62 4.62
CA ILE A 57 -3.22 -3.19 5.52
C ILE A 57 -2.81 -4.39 6.39
N ASN A 58 -1.58 -4.85 6.21
CA ASN A 58 -1.01 -5.99 6.94
C ASN A 58 -0.30 -5.55 8.25
N GLY A 59 0.11 -4.28 8.32
CA GLY A 59 0.77 -3.75 9.50
C GLY A 59 0.91 -2.23 9.49
N VAL A 60 1.36 -1.70 10.61
CA VAL A 60 1.82 -0.32 10.74
C VAL A 60 3.27 -0.36 11.20
N GLY A 61 4.17 0.14 10.36
CA GLY A 61 5.57 0.39 10.70
C GLY A 61 5.70 1.71 11.47
N LYS A 62 6.53 1.71 12.51
CA LYS A 62 6.88 2.90 13.29
C LYS A 62 8.32 3.28 12.96
N HIS A 63 8.53 4.43 12.34
CA HIS A 63 9.85 4.93 12.03
C HIS A 63 10.07 6.30 12.67
N GLY A 64 10.73 6.31 13.84
CA GLY A 64 10.82 7.51 14.66
C GLY A 64 9.44 8.02 15.06
N ASP A 65 9.10 9.23 14.63
CA ASP A 65 7.80 9.87 14.87
C ASP A 65 6.79 9.66 13.72
N GLU A 66 7.17 8.94 12.65
CA GLU A 66 6.32 8.65 11.51
C GLU A 66 5.68 7.26 11.60
N LEU A 67 4.42 7.16 11.18
CA LEU A 67 3.71 5.90 11.01
C LEU A 67 3.59 5.57 9.52
N ILE A 68 3.99 4.36 9.16
CA ILE A 68 4.04 3.86 7.78
C ILE A 68 3.05 2.71 7.66
N SER A 69 1.98 2.89 6.89
CA SER A 69 1.05 1.80 6.60
C SER A 69 1.69 0.78 5.64
N LEU A 70 1.72 -0.49 6.06
CA LEU A 70 2.23 -1.59 5.24
C LEU A 70 1.07 -2.22 4.48
N PHE A 71 1.07 -2.04 3.16
CA PHE A 71 0.02 -2.54 2.28
C PHE A 71 0.32 -3.96 1.78
N GLU A 72 -0.71 -4.81 1.79
CA GLU A 72 -0.69 -6.13 1.16
C GLU A 72 -1.16 -6.01 -0.30
N ILE A 73 -0.21 -5.97 -1.22
CA ILE A 73 -0.48 -5.80 -2.65
C ILE A 73 -1.30 -6.99 -3.19
N SER A 74 -1.02 -8.21 -2.74
CA SER A 74 -1.71 -9.41 -3.25
C SER A 74 -3.23 -9.31 -3.06
N SER A 75 -3.68 -8.87 -1.90
CA SER A 75 -5.11 -8.68 -1.58
C SER A 75 -5.77 -7.57 -2.39
N ILE A 76 -5.05 -6.47 -2.67
CA ILE A 76 -5.57 -5.36 -3.51
C ILE A 76 -5.83 -5.84 -4.94
N VAL A 77 -4.91 -6.65 -5.47
CA VAL A 77 -5.01 -7.17 -6.84
C VAL A 77 -6.15 -8.17 -6.95
N GLU A 78 -6.32 -9.06 -5.97
CA GLU A 78 -7.40 -10.04 -5.93
C GLU A 78 -8.79 -9.41 -5.85
N GLU A 79 -8.98 -8.33 -5.08
CA GLU A 79 -10.27 -7.65 -5.01
C GLU A 79 -10.66 -7.06 -6.37
N LYS A 80 -9.70 -6.43 -7.08
CA LYS A 80 -9.94 -5.83 -8.39
C LYS A 80 -10.33 -6.85 -9.46
N GLU A 81 -9.85 -8.09 -9.38
CA GLU A 81 -10.25 -9.16 -10.30
C GLU A 81 -11.67 -9.69 -10.04
N ASN A 82 -12.17 -9.53 -8.81
CA ASN A 82 -13.47 -10.02 -8.37
C ASN A 82 -14.58 -8.96 -8.39
N ALA A 83 -14.28 -7.73 -8.81
CA ALA A 83 -15.20 -6.60 -8.94
C ALA A 83 -15.63 -6.38 -10.41
#